data_AF-A0A5S6Q938-F1
#
_entry.id   AF-A0A5S6Q938-F1
#
_cell.length_a   1.000
_cell.length_b   1.000
_cell.length_c   1.000
_cell.angle_alpha   90.00
_cell.angle_beta   90.00
_cell.angle_gamma   90.00
#
_symmetry.space_group_name_H-M   'P 1'
#
loop_
_entity.id
_entity.type
_entity.pdbx_description
1 polymer ?
#
loop_
_entity_poly.entity_id
_entity_poly.type
_entity_poly.pdbx_seq_one_letter_code
_entity_poly.pdbx_strand_id
1 'polypeptide(L)'
;MGSDGGSKKIGGEEFVKTPADTPTAGKPTKELSSSSHHGPVKTFGPFSMATTEAPNPFFYRPPADPKDTPSHFPQNPMNLELHMRSERQRLVGMTPEEEEWRKKWVLDQKLHPDEPVYVEGAVNHLNPIRRLYRYPWDCIEQKILIPSMGLRWGHYTRAVVPKLMLGIFGTWCIYYYYKYNRPTWIDRVRSEHYLPRSYIRDEARIEEKYPGLMDKAFPVPKDPKDFYDLNFYRRTTHLDIGPPARPW
;
A
#
# COMPACT_ATOMS: atom_id res chain seq x y z
N MET A 1 -78.83 -8.26 -31.61
CA MET A 1 -79.45 -8.58 -30.31
C MET A 1 -78.35 -9.14 -29.43
N GLY A 2 -78.12 -8.47 -28.30
CA GLY A 2 -76.92 -8.61 -27.49
C GLY A 2 -76.84 -9.90 -26.68
N SER A 3 -75.64 -10.19 -26.21
CA SER A 3 -75.43 -10.94 -24.96
C SER A 3 -74.11 -10.49 -24.33
N ASP A 4 -74.30 -9.56 -23.40
CA ASP A 4 -73.66 -9.37 -22.10
C ASP A 4 -72.24 -9.93 -21.84
N GLY A 5 -71.38 -8.99 -21.48
CA GLY A 5 -70.06 -9.22 -20.93
C GLY A 5 -70.10 -9.79 -19.50
N GLY A 6 -69.28 -10.83 -19.29
CA GLY A 6 -68.98 -11.41 -17.99
C GLY A 6 -67.52 -11.20 -17.59
N SER A 7 -67.24 -10.04 -17.01
CA SER A 7 -66.10 -9.70 -16.15
C SER A 7 -65.75 -10.73 -15.06
N LYS A 8 -65.00 -11.81 -15.31
CA LYS A 8 -64.47 -12.67 -14.22
C LYS A 8 -63.39 -11.90 -13.44
N LYS A 9 -63.77 -11.32 -12.29
CA LYS A 9 -62.82 -10.81 -11.29
C LYS A 9 -62.07 -11.98 -10.67
N ILE A 10 -60.76 -12.04 -10.89
CA ILE A 10 -59.83 -12.94 -10.21
C ILE A 10 -59.64 -12.38 -8.79
N GLY A 11 -59.82 -13.24 -7.80
CA GLY A 11 -59.74 -12.89 -6.37
C GLY A 11 -58.40 -12.28 -6.02
N GLY A 12 -58.43 -11.20 -5.23
CA GLY A 12 -57.24 -10.57 -4.68
C GLY A 12 -56.57 -11.50 -3.67
N GLU A 13 -55.25 -11.62 -3.79
CA GLU A 13 -54.40 -12.32 -2.84
C GLU A 13 -54.44 -11.61 -1.49
N GLU A 14 -54.89 -12.34 -0.47
CA GLU A 14 -54.92 -11.88 0.92
C GLU A 14 -53.49 -11.98 1.48
N PHE A 15 -52.78 -10.86 1.50
CA PHE A 15 -51.43 -10.78 2.10
C PHE A 15 -51.52 -11.04 3.60
N VAL A 16 -50.96 -12.17 4.05
CA VAL A 16 -50.70 -12.46 5.47
C VAL A 16 -49.63 -11.48 5.95
N LYS A 17 -50.03 -10.52 6.79
CA LYS A 17 -49.10 -9.55 7.39
C LYS A 17 -48.26 -10.23 8.46
N THR A 18 -46.97 -10.42 8.19
CA THR A 18 -45.97 -10.78 9.20
C THR A 18 -45.59 -9.57 10.06
N PRO A 19 -45.15 -9.75 11.32
CA PRO A 19 -44.87 -8.65 12.26
C PRO A 19 -43.74 -7.68 11.82
N ALA A 20 -43.10 -7.93 10.68
CA ALA A 20 -42.09 -7.06 10.08
C ALA A 20 -42.67 -5.81 9.39
N ASP A 21 -43.98 -5.76 9.10
CA ASP A 21 -44.58 -4.73 8.23
C ASP A 21 -45.30 -3.59 8.97
N THR A 22 -44.99 -3.35 10.25
CA THR A 22 -45.61 -2.26 11.02
C THR A 22 -44.69 -1.03 11.09
N PRO A 23 -45.16 0.19 10.73
CA PRO A 23 -44.36 1.41 10.73
C PRO A 23 -44.23 1.99 12.15
N THR A 24 -43.57 1.26 13.04
CA THR A 24 -43.14 1.76 14.35
C THR A 24 -41.66 1.43 14.57
N ALA A 25 -40.86 1.70 13.53
CA ALA A 25 -39.41 1.82 13.65
C ALA A 25 -39.09 3.31 13.82
N GLY A 26 -39.07 3.77 15.07
CA GLY A 26 -38.94 5.20 15.35
C GLY A 26 -38.53 5.49 16.77
N LYS A 27 -37.33 5.04 17.16
CA LYS A 27 -36.43 5.73 18.11
C LYS A 27 -35.07 5.02 18.11
N PRO A 28 -33.99 5.63 17.62
CA PRO A 28 -32.65 5.14 17.92
C PRO A 28 -32.40 5.33 19.42
N THR A 29 -32.22 4.23 20.15
CA THR A 29 -31.57 4.30 21.47
C THR A 29 -30.20 4.93 21.25
N LYS A 30 -29.96 6.08 21.88
CA LYS A 30 -28.65 6.73 21.93
C LYS A 30 -27.66 5.72 22.50
N GLU A 31 -26.85 5.11 21.66
CA GLU A 31 -25.62 4.50 22.12
C GLU A 31 -24.76 5.62 22.69
N LEU A 32 -24.61 5.63 24.02
CA LEU A 32 -23.59 6.42 24.66
C LEU A 32 -22.24 5.97 24.09
N SER A 33 -21.64 6.87 23.31
CA SER A 33 -20.20 6.99 23.10
C SER A 33 -19.42 6.51 24.33
N SER A 34 -18.93 5.27 24.28
CA SER A 34 -17.83 4.86 25.16
C SER A 34 -16.56 5.40 24.54
N SER A 35 -16.29 6.66 24.88
CA SER A 35 -15.06 7.37 24.55
C SER A 35 -13.84 6.47 24.75
N SER A 36 -13.10 6.29 23.67
CA SER A 36 -11.71 5.85 23.64
C SER A 36 -10.86 6.69 24.60
N HIS A 37 -10.61 6.17 25.80
CA HIS A 37 -9.61 6.76 26.70
C HIS A 37 -8.21 6.28 26.30
N HIS A 38 -7.67 6.84 25.23
CA HIS A 38 -6.22 6.92 25.04
C HIS A 38 -5.72 8.27 25.55
N GLY A 39 -5.57 8.34 26.87
CA GLY A 39 -4.82 9.40 27.55
C GLY A 39 -3.84 8.77 28.54
N PRO A 40 -2.67 9.39 28.81
CA PRO A 40 -1.73 8.88 29.78
C PRO A 40 -2.37 8.86 31.18
N VAL A 41 -2.28 7.72 31.85
CA VAL A 41 -2.78 7.54 33.22
C VAL A 41 -2.03 8.51 34.13
N LYS A 42 -2.73 9.53 34.66
CA LYS A 42 -2.14 10.45 35.63
C LYS A 42 -1.99 9.72 36.96
N THR A 43 -0.76 9.55 37.43
CA THR A 43 -0.47 9.02 38.76
C THR A 43 -0.64 10.12 39.79
N PHE A 44 -1.56 9.95 40.74
CA PHE A 44 -1.77 10.90 41.84
C PHE A 44 -1.47 10.22 43.18
N GLY A 45 -0.23 10.39 43.67
CA GLY A 45 0.15 10.29 45.08
C GLY A 45 -0.16 8.98 45.83
N PRO A 46 0.26 8.88 47.11
CA PRO A 46 0.20 7.63 47.89
C PRO A 46 -1.20 7.20 48.35
N PHE A 47 -2.26 7.86 47.87
CA PHE A 47 -3.65 7.58 48.25
C PHE A 47 -4.62 7.48 47.05
N SER A 48 -4.13 7.20 45.83
CA SER A 48 -5.04 6.87 44.73
C SER A 48 -5.71 5.53 45.02
N MET A 49 -7.01 5.54 45.31
CA MET A 49 -7.80 4.32 45.28
C MET A 49 -7.64 3.71 43.90
N ALA A 50 -6.97 2.56 43.81
CA ALA A 50 -6.99 1.76 42.62
C ALA A 50 -8.45 1.33 42.42
N THR A 51 -9.12 1.85 41.40
CA THR A 51 -10.29 1.20 40.81
C THR A 51 -9.79 -0.08 40.14
N THR A 52 -9.37 -1.05 40.96
CA THR A 52 -9.41 -2.45 40.53
C THR A 52 -10.88 -2.81 40.54
N GLU A 53 -11.58 -2.45 39.45
CA GLU A 53 -12.83 -3.10 39.13
C GLU A 53 -12.53 -4.59 39.14
N ALA A 54 -13.12 -5.31 40.10
CA ALA A 54 -13.04 -6.76 40.11
C ALA A 54 -13.52 -7.25 38.73
N PRO A 55 -12.83 -8.21 38.10
CA PRO A 55 -13.14 -8.61 36.73
C PRO A 55 -14.59 -9.07 36.66
N ASN A 56 -15.38 -8.43 35.79
CA ASN A 56 -16.76 -8.81 35.56
C ASN A 56 -16.79 -10.28 35.10
N PRO A 57 -17.39 -11.22 35.85
CA PRO A 57 -17.30 -12.65 35.56
C PRO A 57 -17.99 -13.04 34.24
N PHE A 58 -18.76 -12.13 33.63
CA PHE A 58 -19.52 -12.40 32.42
C PHE A 58 -18.76 -12.14 31.11
N PHE A 59 -17.66 -11.38 31.12
CA PHE A 59 -16.92 -11.07 29.90
C PHE A 59 -15.56 -11.77 29.92
N TYR A 60 -15.36 -12.68 28.96
CA TYR A 60 -14.03 -13.26 28.71
C TYR A 60 -13.04 -12.14 28.40
N ARG A 61 -11.89 -12.16 29.08
CA ARG A 61 -10.81 -11.23 28.76
C ARG A 61 -10.29 -11.58 27.36
N PRO A 62 -10.07 -10.59 26.48
CA PRO A 62 -9.28 -10.87 25.29
C PRO A 62 -7.91 -11.43 25.72
N PRO A 63 -7.41 -12.48 25.07
CA PRO A 63 -6.15 -13.10 25.43
C PRO A 63 -5.01 -12.05 25.41
N ALA A 64 -4.16 -12.09 26.44
CA ALA A 64 -3.07 -11.13 26.60
C ALA A 64 -1.98 -11.35 25.54
N ASP A 65 -1.75 -12.62 25.18
CA ASP A 65 -0.79 -13.01 24.17
C ASP A 65 -1.50 -13.43 22.86
N PRO A 66 -1.01 -12.99 21.68
CA PRO A 66 -1.56 -13.40 20.38
C PRO A 66 -1.52 -14.91 20.09
N LYS A 67 -0.82 -15.68 20.93
CA LYS A 67 -0.75 -17.14 20.84
C LYS A 67 -1.94 -17.81 21.54
N ASP A 68 -2.60 -17.09 22.45
CA ASP A 68 -3.76 -17.56 23.21
C ASP A 68 -5.08 -17.20 22.52
N THR A 69 -5.05 -16.44 21.41
CA THR A 69 -6.23 -16.35 20.54
C THR A 69 -6.52 -17.73 19.96
N PRO A 70 -7.78 -18.22 20.07
CA PRO A 70 -8.15 -19.47 19.43
C PRO A 70 -7.82 -19.37 17.94
N SER A 71 -7.18 -20.41 17.39
CA SER A 71 -6.93 -20.49 15.95
C SER A 71 -8.28 -20.56 15.24
N HIS A 72 -8.79 -19.41 14.79
CA HIS A 72 -9.88 -19.42 13.84
C HIS A 72 -9.31 -20.03 12.56
N PHE A 73 -9.73 -21.27 12.24
CA PHE A 73 -9.57 -21.77 10.88
C PHE A 73 -10.14 -20.69 9.95
N PRO A 74 -9.41 -20.22 8.92
CA PRO A 74 -10.00 -19.31 7.97
C PRO A 74 -11.26 -19.98 7.45
N GLN A 75 -12.40 -19.36 7.74
CA GLN A 75 -13.70 -19.91 7.41
C GLN A 75 -13.84 -19.74 5.91
N ASN A 76 -13.30 -20.71 5.17
CA ASN A 76 -13.51 -20.78 3.75
C ASN A 76 -15.02 -20.70 3.54
N PRO A 77 -15.51 -19.80 2.67
CA PRO A 77 -16.94 -19.70 2.42
C PRO A 77 -17.44 -21.10 2.10
N MET A 78 -18.52 -21.51 2.75
CA MET A 78 -19.09 -22.84 2.58
C MET A 78 -19.31 -23.06 1.09
N ASN A 79 -18.65 -24.05 0.51
CA ASN A 79 -18.77 -24.33 -0.92
C ASN A 79 -20.14 -24.94 -1.18
N LEU A 80 -21.09 -24.10 -1.57
CA LEU A 80 -22.47 -24.46 -1.90
C LEU A 80 -22.55 -25.39 -3.12
N GLU A 81 -21.48 -25.51 -3.91
CA GLU A 81 -21.44 -26.37 -5.10
C GLU A 81 -21.27 -27.87 -4.79
N LEU A 82 -20.95 -28.25 -3.53
CA LEU A 82 -20.77 -29.64 -3.09
C LEU A 82 -19.97 -30.50 -4.10
N HIS A 83 -20.42 -31.74 -4.38
CA HIS A 83 -19.85 -32.61 -5.41
C HIS A 83 -20.26 -32.19 -6.83
N MET A 84 -21.28 -31.35 -6.97
CA MET A 84 -21.75 -30.88 -8.28
C MET A 84 -20.76 -29.94 -8.96
N ARG A 85 -19.79 -29.38 -8.21
CA ARG A 85 -18.65 -28.63 -8.77
C ARG A 85 -17.90 -29.43 -9.84
N SER A 86 -17.67 -30.72 -9.59
CA SER A 86 -16.92 -31.58 -10.50
C SER A 86 -17.72 -31.89 -11.77
N GLU A 87 -17.18 -31.54 -12.94
CA GLU A 87 -17.80 -31.86 -14.22
C GLU A 87 -17.98 -33.36 -14.43
N ARG A 88 -17.04 -34.18 -13.93
CA ARG A 88 -17.11 -35.64 -14.04
C ARG A 88 -18.33 -36.21 -13.33
N GLN A 89 -18.65 -35.70 -12.15
CA GLN A 89 -19.82 -36.14 -11.39
C GLN A 89 -21.12 -35.74 -12.10
N ARG A 90 -21.13 -34.61 -12.82
CA ARG A 90 -22.27 -34.21 -13.65
C ARG A 90 -22.45 -35.09 -14.90
N LEU A 91 -21.36 -35.57 -15.49
CA LEU A 91 -21.37 -36.41 -16.70
C LEU A 91 -21.87 -37.84 -16.44
N VAL A 92 -21.74 -38.35 -15.22
CA VAL A 92 -22.21 -39.69 -14.82
C VAL A 92 -23.75 -39.77 -14.77
N GLY A 93 -24.43 -38.62 -14.79
CA GLY A 93 -25.88 -38.51 -14.61
C GLY A 93 -26.20 -37.86 -13.27
N MET A 94 -27.28 -37.09 -13.25
CA MET A 94 -27.69 -36.27 -12.12
C MET A 94 -29.09 -36.69 -11.69
N THR A 95 -29.36 -36.71 -10.38
CA THR A 95 -30.73 -36.97 -9.91
C THR A 95 -31.63 -35.77 -10.26
N PRO A 96 -32.96 -35.95 -10.39
CA PRO A 96 -33.86 -34.83 -10.71
C PRO A 96 -33.78 -33.70 -9.66
N GLU A 97 -33.58 -34.05 -8.39
CA GLU A 97 -33.41 -33.07 -7.29
C GLU A 97 -32.12 -32.26 -7.46
N GLU A 98 -31.03 -32.94 -7.78
CA GLU A 98 -29.74 -32.33 -8.07
C GLU A 98 -29.81 -31.42 -9.31
N GLU A 99 -30.54 -31.81 -10.36
CA GLU A 99 -30.73 -30.96 -11.54
C GLU A 99 -31.47 -29.67 -11.21
N GLU A 100 -32.53 -29.74 -10.39
CA GLU A 100 -33.26 -28.57 -9.92
C GLU A 100 -32.37 -27.64 -9.08
N TRP A 101 -31.57 -28.22 -8.19
CA TRP A 101 -30.59 -27.48 -7.41
C TRP A 101 -29.54 -26.81 -8.28
N ARG A 102 -29.04 -27.51 -9.30
CA ARG A 102 -28.06 -26.96 -10.23
C ARG A 102 -28.64 -25.82 -11.05
N LYS A 103 -29.90 -25.92 -11.48
CA LYS A 103 -30.63 -24.85 -12.19
C LYS A 103 -30.75 -23.60 -11.31
N LYS A 104 -31.10 -23.76 -10.03
CA LYS A 104 -31.11 -22.67 -9.03
C LYS A 104 -29.72 -22.05 -8.88
N TRP A 105 -28.68 -22.87 -8.69
CA TRP A 105 -27.30 -22.40 -8.59
C TRP A 105 -26.85 -21.59 -9.83
N VAL A 106 -27.15 -22.05 -11.07
CA VAL A 106 -26.84 -21.28 -12.29
C VAL A 106 -27.56 -19.93 -12.27
N LEU A 107 -28.84 -19.92 -11.90
CA LEU A 107 -29.64 -18.70 -11.82
C LEU A 107 -29.05 -17.71 -10.82
N ASP A 108 -28.60 -18.18 -9.67
CA ASP A 108 -28.00 -17.36 -8.61
C ASP A 108 -26.64 -16.78 -9.02
N GLN A 109 -25.96 -17.34 -10.03
CA GLN A 109 -24.75 -16.73 -10.59
C GLN A 109 -25.03 -15.52 -11.50
N LYS A 110 -26.29 -15.27 -11.86
CA LYS A 110 -26.64 -14.09 -12.66
C LYS A 110 -26.59 -12.86 -11.76
N LEU A 111 -25.56 -12.05 -11.99
CA LEU A 111 -25.41 -10.76 -11.33
C LEU A 111 -26.52 -9.79 -11.74
N HIS A 112 -26.91 -8.89 -10.84
CA HIS A 112 -27.85 -7.82 -11.16
C HIS A 112 -27.25 -6.91 -12.25
N PRO A 113 -28.04 -6.39 -13.21
CA PRO A 113 -27.52 -5.52 -14.28
C PRO A 113 -26.79 -4.27 -13.77
N ASP A 114 -27.13 -3.78 -12.58
CA ASP A 114 -26.50 -2.61 -11.97
C ASP A 114 -25.17 -2.93 -11.26
N GLU A 115 -24.78 -4.19 -11.18
CA GLU A 115 -23.49 -4.59 -10.62
C GLU A 115 -22.42 -4.63 -11.73
N PRO A 116 -21.19 -4.12 -11.47
CA PRO A 116 -20.65 -3.67 -10.19
C PRO A 116 -21.02 -2.22 -9.82
N VAL A 117 -21.56 -2.03 -8.61
CA VAL A 117 -21.83 -0.69 -8.07
C VAL A 117 -20.55 -0.07 -7.52
N TYR A 118 -20.13 1.07 -8.07
CA TYR A 118 -19.00 1.82 -7.53
C TYR A 118 -19.44 2.64 -6.31
N VAL A 119 -19.14 2.14 -5.10
CA VAL A 119 -19.50 2.84 -3.86
C VAL A 119 -18.51 3.97 -3.58
N GLU A 120 -18.95 5.21 -3.79
CA GLU A 120 -18.14 6.41 -3.52
C GLU A 120 -17.77 6.59 -2.04
N GLY A 121 -18.53 5.99 -1.12
CA GLY A 121 -18.31 6.07 0.32
C GLY A 121 -16.90 5.65 0.75
N ALA A 122 -16.30 4.65 0.09
CA ALA A 122 -14.93 4.24 0.37
C ALA A 122 -13.89 5.29 -0.05
N VAL A 123 -14.18 6.07 -1.10
CA VAL A 123 -13.30 7.13 -1.62
C VAL A 123 -13.48 8.44 -0.84
N ASN A 124 -14.70 8.70 -0.35
CA ASN A 124 -15.08 9.92 0.33
C ASN A 124 -14.49 10.10 1.74
N HIS A 125 -13.88 9.08 2.33
CA HIS A 125 -13.15 9.19 3.61
C HIS A 125 -11.69 9.63 3.43
N LEU A 126 -11.20 9.74 2.19
CA LEU A 126 -9.80 10.05 1.92
C LEU A 126 -9.50 11.55 2.06
N ASN A 127 -8.32 11.94 2.54
CA ASN A 127 -7.89 13.34 2.66
C ASN A 127 -8.05 14.08 1.29
N PRO A 128 -8.61 15.31 1.25
CA PRO A 128 -8.80 16.08 0.01
C PRO A 128 -7.50 16.29 -0.79
N ILE A 129 -6.37 16.51 -0.12
CA ILE A 129 -5.05 16.60 -0.78
C ILE A 129 -4.73 15.29 -1.50
N ARG A 130 -5.04 14.17 -0.86
CA ARG A 130 -4.86 12.84 -1.43
C ARG A 130 -5.79 12.56 -2.61
N ARG A 131 -7.00 13.10 -2.62
CA ARG A 131 -7.87 13.05 -3.80
C ARG A 131 -7.30 13.89 -4.94
N LEU A 132 -6.83 15.10 -4.64
CA LEU A 132 -6.32 16.02 -5.66
C LEU A 132 -5.15 15.43 -6.46
N TYR A 133 -4.12 14.90 -5.79
CA TYR A 133 -2.96 14.34 -6.51
C TYR A 133 -3.26 12.98 -7.17
N ARG A 134 -4.28 12.24 -6.68
CA ARG A 134 -4.69 10.94 -7.21
C ARG A 134 -5.61 11.08 -8.43
N TYR A 135 -6.42 12.13 -8.47
CA TYR A 135 -7.42 12.42 -9.49
C TYR A 135 -6.94 12.28 -10.95
N PRO A 136 -5.77 12.84 -11.37
CA PRO A 136 -5.36 12.71 -12.77
C PRO A 136 -5.14 11.25 -13.17
N TRP A 137 -4.58 10.42 -12.28
CA TRP A 137 -4.38 8.99 -12.54
C TRP A 137 -5.68 8.19 -12.49
N ASP A 138 -6.62 8.54 -11.59
CA ASP A 138 -7.97 7.94 -11.59
C ASP A 138 -8.70 8.20 -12.91
N CYS A 139 -8.60 9.43 -13.45
CA CYS A 139 -9.22 9.79 -14.72
C CYS A 139 -8.63 9.03 -15.91
N ILE A 140 -7.29 8.92 -15.98
CA ILE A 140 -6.59 8.15 -17.03
C ILE A 140 -7.00 6.68 -16.96
N GLU A 141 -7.07 6.12 -15.77
CA GLU A 141 -7.43 4.73 -15.56
C GLU A 141 -8.84 4.42 -16.05
N GLN A 142 -9.83 5.20 -15.60
CA GLN A 142 -11.23 4.96 -15.94
C GLN A 142 -11.53 5.24 -17.42
N LYS A 143 -10.96 6.31 -17.99
CA LYS A 143 -11.31 6.75 -19.35
C LYS A 143 -10.48 6.09 -20.44
N ILE A 144 -9.24 5.68 -20.15
CA ILE A 144 -8.29 5.22 -21.16
C ILE A 144 -7.82 3.79 -20.88
N LEU A 145 -7.30 3.52 -19.68
CA LEU A 145 -6.63 2.24 -19.39
C LEU A 145 -7.62 1.07 -19.32
N ILE A 146 -8.74 1.23 -18.60
CA ILE A 146 -9.74 0.17 -18.44
C ILE A 146 -10.41 -0.18 -19.77
N PRO A 147 -10.88 0.79 -20.60
CA PRO A 147 -11.48 0.47 -21.89
C PRO A 147 -10.52 -0.19 -22.89
N SER A 148 -9.23 0.12 -22.82
CA SER A 148 -8.24 -0.40 -23.78
C SER A 148 -7.61 -1.74 -23.36
N MET A 149 -7.32 -1.92 -22.07
CA MET A 149 -6.54 -3.07 -21.56
C MET A 149 -7.34 -4.01 -20.66
N GLY A 150 -8.58 -3.63 -20.31
CA GLY A 150 -9.42 -4.32 -19.35
C GLY A 150 -9.05 -4.00 -17.89
N LEU A 151 -9.88 -4.50 -16.97
CA LEU A 151 -9.83 -4.11 -15.55
C LEU A 151 -8.51 -4.48 -14.85
N ARG A 152 -8.04 -5.73 -14.99
CA ARG A 152 -6.81 -6.19 -14.33
C ARG A 152 -5.58 -5.41 -14.76
N TRP A 153 -5.38 -5.25 -16.07
CA TRP A 153 -4.21 -4.57 -16.61
C TRP A 153 -4.29 -3.04 -16.42
N GLY A 154 -5.50 -2.46 -16.47
CA GLY A 154 -5.72 -1.05 -16.14
C GLY A 154 -5.28 -0.72 -14.71
N HIS A 155 -5.70 -1.52 -13.73
CA HIS A 155 -5.26 -1.33 -12.34
C HIS A 155 -3.76 -1.54 -12.14
N TYR A 156 -3.19 -2.56 -12.81
CA TYR A 156 -1.76 -2.84 -12.70
C TYR A 156 -0.90 -1.69 -13.24
N THR A 157 -1.22 -1.18 -14.43
CA THR A 157 -0.49 -0.07 -15.06
C THR A 157 -0.55 1.20 -14.21
N ARG A 158 -1.73 1.53 -13.67
CA ARG A 158 -1.93 2.66 -12.76
C ARG A 158 -1.09 2.58 -11.48
N ALA A 159 -0.79 1.38 -10.98
CA ALA A 159 0.04 1.18 -9.78
C ALA A 159 1.56 1.23 -10.06
N VAL A 160 1.99 0.78 -11.25
CA VAL A 160 3.40 0.58 -11.59
C VAL A 160 4.01 1.79 -12.30
N VAL A 161 3.31 2.35 -13.28
CA VAL A 161 3.83 3.44 -14.13
C VAL A 161 4.27 4.67 -13.32
N PRO A 162 3.46 5.24 -12.40
CA PRO A 162 3.89 6.42 -11.65
C PRO A 162 5.13 6.15 -10.79
N LYS A 163 5.28 4.95 -10.24
CA LYS A 163 6.45 4.57 -9.43
C LYS A 163 7.70 4.47 -10.29
N LEU A 164 7.58 3.89 -11.48
CA LEU A 164 8.68 3.84 -12.45
C LEU A 164 9.08 5.23 -12.91
N MET A 165 8.11 6.11 -13.21
CA MET A 165 8.41 7.50 -13.59
C MET A 165 9.15 8.25 -12.48
N LEU A 166 8.72 8.11 -11.23
CA LEU A 166 9.43 8.70 -10.09
C LEU A 166 10.83 8.10 -9.88
N GLY A 167 10.99 6.78 -10.08
CA GLY A 167 12.28 6.12 -9.99
C GLY A 167 13.26 6.60 -11.07
N ILE A 168 12.82 6.73 -12.32
CA ILE A 168 13.62 7.25 -13.42
C ILE A 168 13.99 8.71 -13.18
N PHE A 169 13.01 9.54 -12.79
CA PHE A 169 13.24 10.95 -12.47
C PHE A 169 14.23 11.11 -11.32
N GLY A 170 14.07 10.36 -10.23
CA GLY A 170 15.01 10.35 -9.11
C GLY A 170 16.43 9.95 -9.54
N THR A 171 16.54 8.93 -10.40
CA THR A 171 17.82 8.50 -10.97
C THR A 171 18.48 9.62 -11.77
N TRP A 172 17.72 10.35 -12.59
CA TRP A 172 18.22 11.50 -13.34
C TRP A 172 18.63 12.67 -12.44
N CYS A 173 17.86 12.97 -11.39
CA CYS A 173 18.24 13.98 -10.40
C CYS A 173 19.56 13.63 -9.71
N ILE A 174 19.71 12.37 -9.29
CA ILE A 174 20.93 11.85 -8.67
C ILE A 174 22.11 11.95 -9.65
N TYR A 175 21.92 11.46 -10.88
CA TYR A 175 22.93 11.55 -11.94
C TYR A 175 23.36 12.99 -12.21
N TYR A 176 22.39 13.90 -12.36
CA TYR A 176 22.64 15.32 -12.58
C TYR A 176 23.41 15.93 -11.40
N TYR A 177 22.98 15.62 -10.17
CA TYR A 177 23.63 16.06 -8.95
C TYR A 177 25.11 15.64 -8.94
N TYR A 178 25.41 14.36 -9.14
CA TYR A 178 26.79 13.87 -9.17
C TYR A 178 27.60 14.41 -10.36
N LYS A 179 26.96 14.62 -11.51
CA LYS A 179 27.63 15.10 -12.72
C LYS A 179 28.14 16.54 -12.56
N TYR A 180 27.35 17.42 -11.96
CA TYR A 180 27.65 18.85 -11.89
C TYR A 180 28.14 19.32 -10.51
N ASN A 181 27.76 18.65 -9.42
CA ASN A 181 28.33 18.89 -8.09
C ASN A 181 29.52 17.96 -7.86
N ARG A 182 30.52 18.04 -8.75
CA ARG A 182 31.79 17.34 -8.52
C ARG A 182 32.47 17.97 -7.31
N PRO A 183 32.97 17.17 -6.36
CA PRO A 183 33.66 17.70 -5.20
C PRO A 183 34.92 18.43 -5.66
N THR A 184 35.02 19.71 -5.32
CA THR A 184 36.25 20.49 -5.45
C THR A 184 37.09 20.31 -4.19
N TRP A 185 38.35 20.76 -4.23
CA TRP A 185 39.20 20.77 -3.03
C TRP A 185 38.63 21.61 -1.87
N ILE A 186 37.75 22.59 -2.14
CA ILE A 186 37.04 23.40 -1.12
C ILE A 186 35.89 22.59 -0.48
N ASP A 187 35.16 21.83 -1.28
CA ASP A 187 34.01 21.01 -0.85
C ASP A 187 34.38 19.55 -0.53
N ARG A 188 35.69 19.29 -0.30
CA ARG A 188 36.29 17.95 -0.19
C ARG A 188 35.65 17.05 0.86
N VAL A 189 35.08 17.62 1.92
CA VAL A 189 34.37 16.88 3.01
C VAL A 189 33.08 16.21 2.50
N ARG A 190 32.51 16.65 1.37
CA ARG A 190 31.26 16.14 0.81
C ARG A 190 31.45 15.07 -0.28
N SER A 191 32.69 14.70 -0.58
CA SER A 191 33.04 13.72 -1.62
C SER A 191 32.91 12.28 -1.10
N GLU A 192 31.96 11.52 -1.62
CA GLU A 192 31.86 10.06 -1.39
C GLU A 192 33.06 9.27 -1.97
N HIS A 193 33.89 9.89 -2.81
CA HIS A 193 35.05 9.25 -3.44
C HIS A 193 36.29 9.11 -2.54
N TYR A 194 36.26 9.66 -1.33
CA TYR A 194 37.25 9.35 -0.32
C TYR A 194 36.65 8.35 0.67
N LEU A 195 36.76 7.06 0.36
CA LEU A 195 36.86 6.09 1.44
C LEU A 195 38.15 6.46 2.18
N PRO A 196 38.11 6.96 3.42
CA PRO A 196 39.35 7.16 4.14
C PRO A 196 40.04 5.80 4.21
N ARG A 197 41.35 5.76 3.89
CA ARG A 197 42.21 4.56 3.98
C ARG A 197 42.00 3.80 5.30
N SER A 198 41.54 4.50 6.33
CA SER A 198 41.29 4.05 7.69
C SER A 198 40.27 2.92 7.89
N TYR A 199 39.71 2.29 6.85
CA TYR A 199 38.76 1.18 7.02
C TYR A 199 39.05 -0.05 6.15
N ILE A 200 40.30 -0.36 5.85
CA ILE A 200 40.67 -1.65 5.25
C ILE A 200 41.23 -2.56 6.34
N ARG A 201 40.40 -3.45 6.88
CA ARG A 201 40.76 -4.35 7.98
C ARG A 201 41.85 -5.38 7.61
N ASP A 202 41.97 -5.70 6.33
CA ASP A 202 42.80 -6.80 5.80
C ASP A 202 44.02 -6.29 5.00
N GLU A 203 44.56 -5.10 5.30
CA GLU A 203 45.65 -4.49 4.51
C GLU A 203 46.86 -5.42 4.36
N ALA A 204 47.30 -6.06 5.45
CA ALA A 204 48.45 -6.97 5.45
C ALA A 204 48.25 -8.20 4.52
N ARG A 205 47.04 -8.78 4.52
CA ARG A 205 46.71 -9.95 3.68
C ARG A 205 46.64 -9.59 2.20
N ILE A 206 46.20 -8.37 1.90
CA ILE A 206 46.11 -7.87 0.53
C ILE A 206 47.50 -7.57 0.00
N GLU A 207 48.38 -6.96 0.81
CA GLU A 207 49.76 -6.67 0.42
C GLU A 207 50.58 -7.96 0.19
N GLU A 208 50.36 -9.00 1.00
CA GLU A 208 51.00 -10.31 0.82
C GLU A 208 50.64 -10.96 -0.53
N LYS A 209 49.37 -10.87 -0.93
CA LYS A 209 48.89 -11.46 -2.19
C LYS A 209 49.15 -10.58 -3.41
N TYR A 210 49.09 -9.26 -3.22
CA TYR A 210 49.14 -8.26 -4.29
C TYR A 210 49.96 -7.05 -3.82
N PRO A 211 51.31 -7.17 -3.81
CA PRO A 211 52.16 -6.10 -3.33
C PRO A 211 52.00 -4.83 -4.20
N GLY A 212 51.90 -3.68 -3.54
CA GLY A 212 51.75 -2.37 -4.19
C GLY A 212 50.38 -2.13 -4.83
N LEU A 213 49.40 -3.02 -4.64
CA LEU A 213 48.02 -2.80 -5.12
C LEU A 213 47.35 -1.66 -4.35
N MET A 214 47.64 -1.53 -3.05
CA MET A 214 47.08 -0.49 -2.20
C MET A 214 47.48 0.91 -2.65
N ASP A 215 48.74 1.10 -3.00
CA ASP A 215 49.26 2.38 -3.50
C ASP A 215 48.65 2.77 -4.85
N LYS A 216 48.30 1.77 -5.68
CA LYS A 216 47.63 2.00 -6.98
C LYS A 216 46.15 2.28 -6.84
N ALA A 217 45.47 1.59 -5.92
CA ALA A 217 44.04 1.77 -5.67
C ALA A 217 43.75 3.08 -4.95
N PHE A 218 44.67 3.51 -4.08
CA PHE A 218 44.56 4.73 -3.28
C PHE A 218 45.85 5.55 -3.39
N PRO A 219 46.10 6.23 -4.52
CA PRO A 219 47.28 7.06 -4.66
C PRO A 219 47.19 8.19 -3.64
N VAL A 220 48.11 8.20 -2.67
CA VAL A 220 48.29 9.32 -1.75
C VAL A 220 48.91 10.45 -2.58
N PRO A 221 48.24 11.62 -2.71
CA PRO A 221 48.82 12.76 -3.40
C PRO A 221 50.12 13.16 -2.69
N LYS A 222 51.25 13.11 -3.40
CA LYS A 222 52.58 13.42 -2.84
C LYS A 222 53.01 14.83 -3.22
N ASP A 223 52.71 15.24 -4.44
CA ASP A 223 53.06 16.54 -4.96
C ASP A 223 51.91 17.53 -4.76
N PRO A 224 52.17 18.84 -4.56
CA PRO A 224 51.14 19.88 -4.52
C PRO A 224 50.20 19.83 -5.75
N LYS A 225 50.73 19.34 -6.88
CA LYS A 225 49.98 19.17 -8.14
C LYS A 225 48.90 18.11 -8.08
N ASP A 226 49.08 17.09 -7.25
CA ASP A 226 48.11 15.99 -7.08
C ASP A 226 46.88 16.44 -6.27
N PHE A 227 46.98 17.58 -5.59
CA PHE A 227 45.86 18.19 -4.86
C PHE A 227 45.00 19.12 -5.74
N TYR A 228 45.46 19.46 -6.95
CA TYR A 228 44.75 20.34 -7.87
C TYR A 228 43.59 19.62 -8.56
N ASP A 229 42.48 20.33 -8.78
CA ASP A 229 41.40 19.82 -9.62
C ASP A 229 41.91 19.54 -11.05
N LEU A 230 41.24 18.64 -11.79
CA LEU A 230 41.61 18.24 -13.17
C LEU A 230 41.88 19.42 -14.13
N ASN A 231 41.31 20.60 -13.85
CA ASN A 231 41.46 21.80 -14.67
C ASN A 231 42.24 22.93 -13.98
N PHE A 232 42.62 22.79 -12.71
CA PHE A 232 43.26 23.86 -11.97
C PHE A 232 44.70 24.09 -12.44
N TYR A 233 45.45 23.03 -12.73
CA TYR A 233 46.81 23.13 -13.28
C TYR A 233 46.87 23.81 -14.66
N ARG A 234 45.75 23.84 -15.39
CA ARG A 234 45.63 24.47 -16.71
C ARG A 234 45.33 25.96 -16.63
N ARG A 235 44.99 26.48 -15.44
CA ARG A 235 44.67 27.89 -15.26
C ARG A 235 45.95 28.71 -15.32
N THR A 236 46.09 29.52 -16.35
CA THR A 236 47.12 30.56 -16.39
C THR A 236 46.60 31.80 -15.67
N THR A 237 47.29 32.25 -14.63
CA THR A 237 47.00 33.55 -14.03
C THR A 237 47.50 34.64 -14.96
N HIS A 238 46.60 35.48 -15.46
CA HIS A 238 46.98 36.65 -16.26
C HIS A 238 47.53 37.81 -15.42
N LEU A 239 47.45 37.69 -14.09
CA LEU A 239 47.97 38.68 -13.15
C LEU A 239 49.37 38.24 -12.72
N ASP A 240 50.39 39.04 -13.07
CA ASP A 240 51.74 38.86 -12.55
C ASP A 240 51.82 39.51 -11.16
N ILE A 241 51.92 38.68 -10.14
CA ILE A 241 51.88 39.09 -8.73
C ILE A 241 53.29 39.36 -8.19
N GLY A 242 54.32 39.26 -9.04
CA GLY A 242 55.72 39.38 -8.67
C GLY A 242 56.24 38.15 -7.92
N PRO A 243 57.54 38.13 -7.58
CA PRO A 243 58.14 37.02 -6.84
C PRO A 243 57.51 36.91 -5.44
N PRO A 244 57.30 35.69 -4.91
CA PRO A 244 56.71 35.51 -3.60
C PRO A 244 57.59 36.20 -2.54
N ALA A 245 56.96 36.99 -1.67
CA ALA A 245 57.66 37.73 -0.62
C ALA A 245 58.33 36.83 0.42
N ARG A 246 57.98 35.54 0.45
CA ARG A 246 58.69 34.54 1.27
C ARG A 246 59.70 33.80 0.41
N PRO A 247 61.00 33.82 0.78
CA PRO A 247 61.84 32.69 0.45
C PRO A 247 61.23 31.52 1.23
N TRP A 248 60.94 30.40 0.57
CA TRP A 248 60.53 29.18 1.26
C TRP A 248 61.46 28.86 2.44
#